data_AF-A0AAV2PQF8-F1
#
_entry.id   AF-A0AAV2PQF8-F1
#
_cell.length_a   1.000
_cell.length_b   1.000
_cell.length_c   1.000
_cell.angle_alpha   90.00
_cell.angle_beta   90.00
_cell.angle_gamma   90.00
#
_symmetry.space_group_name_H-M   'P 1'
#
loop_
_entity.id
_entity.type
_entity.pdbx_description
1 polymer ?
#
loop_
_entity_poly.entity_id
_entity_poly.type
_entity_poly.pdbx_seq_one_letter_code
_entity_poly.pdbx_strand_id
1 'polypeptide(L)'
;SQASDNMRILTGALLLAVLGTGLAQQLQQPDPCEHRHRVVGDITYCDRYWECVSGTPQNYDCPNGLVFVGRNRGIAEGCDYPWRGAYCDNKQLANPPLSTEHCDWLYGIFGHETSCTRYWTCWNGTATEQFCIGGLLYNEETHACDWPSNVRGCQKHPLCTEDPDANVPLGSSCERYWACQGGYPRLQRCPATLVFDKQSRRCIAPPTQDCEAPTTTEAPLGEGTGFRGESAPRPQPRPRTRPQPRPTQSRIQQQPQQQRPTKIAPQSSPERPFVPAGAIPVRFNDPEPQGGFAPQQQGGFSP
;
A
#
# COMPACT_ATOMS: atom_id res chain seq x y z
N SER A 1 -81.89 -25.59 -39.04
CA SER A 1 -82.99 -25.86 -38.09
C SER A 1 -82.38 -25.91 -36.70
N GLN A 2 -82.41 -24.80 -35.95
CA GLN A 2 -83.22 -24.62 -34.72
C GLN A 2 -82.96 -25.74 -33.69
N ALA A 3 -82.18 -25.52 -32.62
CA ALA A 3 -82.47 -24.76 -31.39
C ALA A 3 -83.53 -25.43 -30.49
N SER A 4 -83.13 -25.81 -29.27
CA SER A 4 -83.90 -25.85 -28.00
C SER A 4 -83.11 -26.70 -26.98
N ASP A 5 -82.36 -26.12 -26.05
CA ASP A 5 -82.78 -25.52 -24.76
C ASP A 5 -82.98 -26.53 -23.60
N ASN A 6 -82.12 -26.33 -22.58
CA ASN A 6 -82.39 -26.26 -21.13
C ASN A 6 -83.00 -27.47 -20.37
N MET A 7 -82.32 -27.92 -19.30
CA MET A 7 -82.70 -27.63 -17.90
C MET A 7 -81.74 -28.30 -16.88
N ARG A 8 -80.90 -27.47 -16.21
CA ARG A 8 -80.56 -27.34 -14.77
C ARG A 8 -80.41 -28.64 -13.90
N ILE A 9 -79.43 -28.77 -12.99
CA ILE A 9 -79.40 -28.13 -11.64
C ILE A 9 -78.09 -28.54 -10.89
N LEU A 10 -77.37 -27.52 -10.35
CA LEU A 10 -76.51 -27.47 -9.11
C LEU A 10 -75.31 -28.43 -9.00
N THR A 11 -74.09 -28.10 -8.53
CA THR A 11 -73.55 -27.00 -7.70
C THR A 11 -72.03 -27.20 -7.60
N GLY A 12 -71.26 -26.10 -7.58
CA GLY A 12 -70.04 -26.01 -6.78
C GLY A 12 -68.71 -26.35 -7.46
N ALA A 13 -68.02 -25.32 -7.97
CA ALA A 13 -66.58 -25.12 -7.77
C ALA A 13 -66.20 -23.75 -8.36
N LEU A 14 -66.28 -22.72 -7.50
CA LEU A 14 -65.82 -21.38 -7.82
C LEU A 14 -64.28 -21.38 -7.88
N LEU A 15 -63.75 -20.93 -9.00
CA LEU A 15 -62.36 -20.60 -9.26
C LEU A 15 -61.77 -19.66 -8.19
N LEU A 16 -60.64 -20.04 -7.60
CA LEU A 16 -59.60 -19.10 -7.15
C LEU A 16 -58.22 -19.77 -7.26
N ALA A 17 -57.70 -19.88 -8.49
CA ALA A 17 -56.27 -20.03 -8.70
C ALA A 17 -55.65 -18.63 -8.54
N VAL A 18 -55.23 -18.30 -7.32
CA VAL A 18 -54.39 -17.14 -7.05
C VAL A 18 -53.01 -17.43 -7.63
N LEU A 19 -52.80 -17.07 -8.90
CA LEU A 19 -51.47 -16.95 -9.46
C LEU A 19 -50.78 -15.80 -8.74
N GLY A 20 -50.01 -16.14 -7.70
CA GLY A 20 -49.10 -15.20 -7.06
C GLY A 20 -48.04 -14.79 -8.07
N THR A 21 -48.27 -13.68 -8.77
CA THR A 21 -47.22 -12.96 -9.49
C THR A 21 -46.34 -12.29 -8.44
N GLY A 22 -45.43 -13.06 -7.86
CA GLY A 22 -44.23 -12.48 -7.26
C GLY A 22 -43.49 -11.75 -8.35
N LEU A 23 -43.63 -10.42 -8.40
CA LEU A 23 -42.78 -9.56 -9.21
C LEU A 23 -41.36 -9.69 -8.67
N ALA A 24 -40.59 -10.62 -9.22
CA ALA A 24 -39.15 -10.54 -9.14
C ALA A 24 -38.76 -9.23 -9.83
N GLN A 25 -38.41 -8.21 -9.05
CA GLN A 25 -37.80 -6.99 -9.58
C GLN A 25 -36.44 -7.39 -10.15
N GLN A 26 -36.39 -7.59 -11.45
CA GLN A 26 -35.14 -7.83 -12.16
C GLN A 26 -34.31 -6.55 -12.03
N LEU A 27 -33.19 -6.61 -11.31
CA LEU A 27 -32.28 -5.49 -11.14
C LEU A 27 -31.81 -5.06 -12.53
N GLN A 28 -32.19 -3.85 -12.96
CA GLN A 28 -31.86 -3.30 -14.27
C GLN A 28 -30.66 -2.36 -14.13
N GLN A 29 -29.67 -2.50 -15.00
CA GLN A 29 -28.50 -1.61 -15.05
C GLN A 29 -28.94 -0.17 -15.37
N PRO A 30 -28.61 0.84 -14.54
CA PRO A 30 -28.91 2.24 -14.84
C PRO A 30 -28.17 2.73 -16.09
N ASP A 31 -28.81 3.58 -16.88
CA ASP A 31 -28.16 4.20 -18.05
C ASP A 31 -27.15 5.28 -17.59
N PRO A 32 -25.84 5.12 -17.88
CA PRO A 32 -24.85 6.15 -17.55
C PRO A 32 -25.14 7.48 -18.26
N CYS A 33 -25.73 7.50 -19.45
CA CYS A 33 -25.97 8.72 -20.23
C CYS A 33 -27.05 9.61 -19.63
N GLU A 34 -27.98 9.03 -18.87
CA GLU A 34 -29.00 9.76 -18.10
C GLU A 34 -28.52 10.15 -16.69
N HIS A 35 -27.41 9.56 -16.23
CA HIS A 35 -26.87 9.82 -14.90
C HIS A 35 -26.07 11.13 -14.83
N ARG A 36 -26.18 11.88 -13.72
CA ARG A 36 -25.56 13.21 -13.53
C ARG A 36 -24.06 13.23 -13.84
N HIS A 37 -23.35 12.19 -13.42
CA HIS A 37 -21.90 12.11 -13.57
C HIS A 37 -21.44 11.41 -14.85
N ARG A 38 -22.39 10.98 -15.69
CA ARG A 38 -22.16 10.20 -16.92
C ARG A 38 -21.43 8.87 -16.71
N VAL A 39 -21.38 8.41 -15.46
CA VAL A 39 -20.74 7.16 -15.02
C VAL A 39 -21.62 6.55 -13.93
N VAL A 40 -21.81 5.23 -13.99
CA VAL A 40 -22.51 4.42 -12.99
C VAL A 40 -21.77 3.09 -12.79
N GLY A 41 -21.80 2.54 -11.57
CA GLY A 41 -21.23 1.21 -11.32
C GLY A 41 -22.08 0.11 -11.94
N ASP A 42 -21.45 -1.01 -12.30
CA ASP A 42 -22.18 -2.21 -12.73
C ASP A 42 -22.96 -2.81 -11.56
N ILE A 43 -24.19 -3.27 -11.79
CA ILE A 43 -25.04 -3.81 -10.72
C ILE A 43 -24.58 -5.19 -10.22
N THR A 44 -23.82 -5.93 -11.03
CA THR A 44 -23.41 -7.31 -10.75
C THR A 44 -21.94 -7.40 -10.38
N TYR A 45 -21.08 -6.69 -11.11
CA TYR A 45 -19.61 -6.72 -10.97
C TYR A 45 -19.08 -5.55 -10.13
N CYS A 46 -18.25 -5.81 -9.12
CA CYS A 46 -17.71 -4.74 -8.24
C CYS A 46 -16.60 -3.91 -8.86
N ASP A 47 -15.85 -4.51 -9.76
CA ASP A 47 -14.73 -3.91 -10.47
C ASP A 47 -15.13 -3.40 -11.85
N ARG A 48 -16.42 -3.21 -12.12
CA ARG A 48 -16.91 -2.77 -13.42
C ARG A 48 -17.80 -1.54 -13.32
N TYR A 49 -17.74 -0.71 -14.34
CA TYR A 49 -18.59 0.46 -14.45
C TYR A 49 -18.94 0.79 -15.90
N TRP A 50 -20.00 1.57 -16.05
CA TRP A 50 -20.48 2.07 -17.32
C TRP A 50 -20.24 3.57 -17.43
N GLU A 51 -19.70 4.03 -18.55
CA GLU A 51 -19.49 5.44 -18.85
C GLU A 51 -20.17 5.81 -20.18
N CYS A 52 -20.78 7.00 -20.23
CA CYS A 52 -21.39 7.51 -21.44
C CYS A 52 -20.33 8.20 -22.32
N VAL A 53 -19.92 7.53 -23.38
CA VAL A 53 -18.95 8.03 -24.36
C VAL A 53 -19.69 8.41 -25.64
N SER A 54 -19.68 9.70 -25.99
CA SER A 54 -20.32 10.21 -27.21
C SER A 54 -21.81 9.85 -27.35
N GLY A 55 -22.53 9.74 -26.22
CA GLY A 55 -23.95 9.38 -26.20
C GLY A 55 -24.23 7.88 -26.20
N THR A 56 -23.18 7.04 -26.16
CA THR A 56 -23.30 5.58 -26.10
C THR A 56 -22.76 5.08 -24.76
N PRO A 57 -23.51 4.22 -24.04
CA PRO A 57 -23.00 3.56 -22.85
C PRO A 57 -21.89 2.56 -23.24
N GLN A 58 -20.74 2.70 -22.61
CA GLN A 58 -19.57 1.84 -22.76
C GLN A 58 -19.21 1.21 -21.41
N ASN A 59 -18.72 -0.02 -21.43
CA ASN A 59 -18.41 -0.77 -20.23
C ASN A 59 -16.88 -0.87 -20.04
N TYR A 60 -16.44 -0.71 -18.79
CA TYR A 60 -15.03 -0.69 -18.41
C TYR A 60 -14.80 -1.52 -17.15
N ASP A 61 -13.69 -2.23 -17.12
CA ASP A 61 -13.17 -2.90 -15.93
C ASP A 61 -12.11 -2.03 -15.26
N CYS A 62 -12.21 -1.90 -13.94
CA CYS A 62 -11.16 -1.37 -13.10
C CYS A 62 -9.89 -2.23 -13.23
N PRO A 63 -8.71 -1.63 -13.04
CA PRO A 63 -7.47 -2.41 -13.02
C PRO A 63 -7.55 -3.58 -12.03
N ASN A 64 -6.98 -4.73 -12.39
CA ASN A 64 -7.10 -5.97 -11.60
C ASN A 64 -6.65 -5.77 -10.14
N GLY A 65 -7.54 -6.07 -9.20
CA GLY A 65 -7.34 -5.81 -7.76
C GLY A 65 -7.98 -4.52 -7.24
N LEU A 66 -8.59 -3.70 -8.11
CA LEU A 66 -9.33 -2.49 -7.74
C LEU A 66 -10.83 -2.63 -8.03
N VAL A 67 -11.64 -1.85 -7.32
CA VAL A 67 -13.10 -1.81 -7.42
C VAL A 67 -13.59 -0.40 -7.75
N PHE A 68 -14.75 -0.29 -8.38
CA PHE A 68 -15.31 1.01 -8.76
C PHE A 68 -15.85 1.75 -7.54
N VAL A 69 -15.40 3.00 -7.34
CA VAL A 69 -15.76 3.85 -6.18
C VAL A 69 -16.45 5.16 -6.57
N GLY A 70 -16.65 5.38 -7.86
CA GLY A 70 -17.26 6.59 -8.42
C GLY A 70 -16.25 7.50 -9.12
N ARG A 71 -16.73 8.30 -10.06
CA ARG A 71 -15.91 9.17 -10.92
C ARG A 71 -14.96 10.09 -10.13
N ASN A 72 -13.70 10.20 -10.59
CA ASN A 72 -12.63 11.04 -10.02
C ASN A 72 -12.32 10.74 -8.55
N ARG A 73 -12.49 9.48 -8.12
CA ARG A 73 -12.17 9.00 -6.78
C ARG A 73 -11.21 7.81 -6.89
N GLY A 74 -10.57 7.49 -5.77
CA GLY A 74 -9.68 6.34 -5.66
C GLY A 74 -8.25 6.65 -6.07
N ILE A 75 -7.46 5.59 -6.27
CA ILE A 75 -6.05 5.68 -6.68
C ILE A 75 -5.89 5.70 -8.21
N ALA A 76 -6.88 5.15 -8.92
CA ALA A 76 -7.02 5.19 -10.37
C ALA A 76 -8.27 6.00 -10.72
N GLU A 77 -8.51 6.27 -12.00
CA GLU A 77 -9.71 6.99 -12.47
C GLU A 77 -11.00 6.25 -12.10
N GLY A 78 -11.56 6.58 -10.94
CA GLY A 78 -12.79 6.01 -10.40
C GLY A 78 -12.65 4.63 -9.75
N CYS A 79 -11.44 4.13 -9.56
CA CYS A 79 -11.19 2.80 -8.99
C CYS A 79 -10.24 2.85 -7.80
N ASP A 80 -10.46 1.94 -6.86
CA ASP A 80 -9.78 1.92 -5.57
C ASP A 80 -9.63 0.51 -4.97
N TYR A 81 -8.80 0.38 -3.95
CA TYR A 81 -8.66 -0.84 -3.18
C TYR A 81 -9.98 -1.22 -2.48
N PRO A 82 -10.38 -2.51 -2.55
CA PRO A 82 -11.64 -3.00 -1.97
C PRO A 82 -11.78 -2.71 -0.47
N TRP A 83 -10.71 -2.84 0.31
CA TRP A 83 -10.76 -2.71 1.77
C TRP A 83 -10.88 -1.26 2.28
N ARG A 84 -10.82 -0.23 1.41
CA ARG A 84 -10.97 1.18 1.83
C ARG A 84 -12.41 1.59 2.10
N GLY A 85 -13.39 0.74 1.80
CA GLY A 85 -14.80 1.01 2.05
C GLY A 85 -15.69 -0.14 1.62
N ALA A 86 -16.96 -0.08 2.02
CA ALA A 86 -17.96 -1.09 1.65
C ALA A 86 -18.54 -0.81 0.25
N TYR A 87 -17.68 -0.81 -0.78
CA TYR A 87 -18.08 -0.46 -2.15
C TYR A 87 -18.79 -1.59 -2.90
N CYS A 88 -18.54 -2.83 -2.48
CA CYS A 88 -19.05 -4.03 -3.13
C CYS A 88 -20.37 -4.55 -2.52
N ASP A 89 -21.00 -3.80 -1.63
CA ASP A 89 -22.25 -4.22 -1.00
C ASP A 89 -23.30 -4.53 -2.07
N ASN A 90 -23.84 -5.76 -2.05
CA ASN A 90 -24.83 -6.30 -2.99
C ASN A 90 -24.31 -6.67 -4.39
N LYS A 91 -23.00 -6.67 -4.63
CA LYS A 91 -22.39 -7.16 -5.88
C LYS A 91 -21.91 -8.58 -5.72
N GLN A 92 -22.00 -9.38 -6.77
CA GLN A 92 -21.81 -10.83 -6.70
C GLN A 92 -20.54 -11.29 -7.40
N LEU A 93 -20.03 -10.53 -8.37
CA LEU A 93 -18.92 -10.93 -9.22
C LEU A 93 -17.79 -9.89 -9.20
N ALA A 94 -16.59 -10.36 -9.53
CA ALA A 94 -15.42 -9.56 -9.85
C ALA A 94 -14.54 -10.35 -10.83
N ASN A 95 -13.66 -9.68 -11.56
CA ASN A 95 -12.70 -10.38 -12.41
C ASN A 95 -11.77 -11.26 -11.56
N PRO A 96 -11.29 -12.40 -12.10
CA PRO A 96 -10.39 -13.28 -11.38
C PRO A 96 -9.02 -12.62 -11.14
N PRO A 97 -8.25 -13.09 -10.14
CA PRO A 97 -6.91 -12.58 -9.87
C PRO A 97 -5.95 -12.82 -11.03
N LEU A 98 -5.14 -11.82 -11.34
CA LEU A 98 -3.99 -11.93 -12.24
C LEU A 98 -2.71 -11.85 -11.42
N SER A 99 -2.24 -13.02 -10.99
CA SER A 99 -1.12 -13.12 -10.07
C SER A 99 0.24 -12.99 -10.78
N THR A 100 1.18 -12.35 -10.09
CA THR A 100 2.59 -12.19 -10.49
C THR A 100 3.46 -12.48 -9.25
N GLU A 101 4.79 -12.36 -9.38
CA GLU A 101 5.69 -12.58 -8.25
C GLU A 101 5.32 -11.66 -7.07
N HIS A 102 5.00 -12.25 -5.91
CA HIS A 102 4.58 -11.57 -4.67
C HIS A 102 3.24 -10.82 -4.71
N CYS A 103 2.49 -10.91 -5.81
CA CYS A 103 1.24 -10.17 -6.01
C CYS A 103 0.12 -11.12 -6.43
N ASP A 104 -0.86 -11.36 -5.59
CA ASP A 104 -2.04 -12.16 -5.97
C ASP A 104 -2.88 -11.43 -7.02
N TRP A 105 -2.93 -10.09 -6.93
CA TRP A 105 -3.58 -9.17 -7.87
C TRP A 105 -2.58 -8.14 -8.38
N LEU A 106 -2.80 -7.59 -9.58
CA LEU A 106 -1.90 -6.58 -10.14
C LEU A 106 -1.78 -5.32 -9.26
N TYR A 107 -2.84 -4.96 -8.55
CA TYR A 107 -2.83 -3.89 -7.55
C TYR A 107 -3.25 -4.44 -6.19
N GLY A 108 -2.39 -4.27 -5.19
CA GLY A 108 -2.68 -4.78 -3.86
C GLY A 108 -1.60 -4.50 -2.84
N ILE A 109 -1.88 -4.88 -1.60
CA ILE A 109 -0.90 -4.98 -0.52
C ILE A 109 -0.99 -6.40 0.03
N PHE A 110 0.14 -7.08 0.14
CA PHE A 110 0.21 -8.51 0.47
C PHE A 110 1.28 -8.78 1.52
N GLY A 111 1.07 -9.77 2.39
CA GLY A 111 2.07 -10.18 3.37
C GLY A 111 3.34 -10.74 2.72
N HIS A 112 4.49 -10.52 3.36
CA HIS A 112 5.74 -11.17 2.96
C HIS A 112 5.79 -12.59 3.51
N GLU A 113 6.23 -13.54 2.69
CA GLU A 113 6.12 -14.99 2.90
C GLU A 113 6.89 -15.48 4.13
N THR A 114 8.06 -14.91 4.39
CA THR A 114 8.94 -15.30 5.50
C THR A 114 9.03 -14.27 6.63
N SER A 115 8.35 -13.13 6.53
CA SER A 115 8.52 -12.06 7.52
C SER A 115 7.28 -11.20 7.71
N CYS A 116 6.65 -11.31 8.88
CA CYS A 116 5.57 -10.40 9.29
C CYS A 116 5.99 -8.93 9.42
N THR A 117 7.29 -8.68 9.40
CA THR A 117 7.87 -7.34 9.57
C THR A 117 7.96 -6.59 8.23
N ARG A 118 7.67 -7.30 7.14
CA ARG A 118 7.74 -6.86 5.75
C ARG A 118 6.42 -7.16 5.05
N TYR A 119 6.18 -6.48 3.96
CA TYR A 119 5.02 -6.71 3.09
C TYR A 119 5.33 -6.23 1.68
N TRP A 120 4.51 -6.62 0.73
CA TRP A 120 4.61 -6.25 -0.68
C TRP A 120 3.56 -5.22 -1.02
N THR A 121 3.94 -4.16 -1.71
CA THR A 121 3.02 -3.25 -2.40
C THR A 121 3.12 -3.50 -3.89
N CYS A 122 1.99 -3.84 -4.51
CA CYS A 122 1.93 -4.22 -5.91
C CYS A 122 1.31 -3.09 -6.72
N TRP A 123 2.02 -2.71 -7.78
CA TRP A 123 1.59 -1.71 -8.74
C TRP A 123 1.71 -2.27 -10.15
N ASN A 124 0.57 -2.56 -10.78
CA ASN A 124 0.50 -3.19 -12.09
C ASN A 124 1.33 -4.49 -12.18
N GLY A 125 1.28 -5.33 -11.15
CA GLY A 125 2.05 -6.58 -11.03
C GLY A 125 3.53 -6.40 -10.67
N THR A 126 3.99 -5.17 -10.46
CA THR A 126 5.35 -4.91 -9.96
C THR A 126 5.31 -4.84 -8.44
N ALA A 127 5.90 -5.85 -7.78
CA ALA A 127 6.04 -5.89 -6.33
C ALA A 127 7.18 -4.98 -5.85
N THR A 128 6.90 -4.17 -4.84
CA THR A 128 7.93 -3.43 -4.09
C THR A 128 7.89 -3.86 -2.64
N GLU A 129 9.05 -4.27 -2.12
CA GLU A 129 9.16 -4.66 -0.72
C GLU A 129 9.10 -3.44 0.21
N GLN A 130 8.29 -3.54 1.24
CA GLN A 130 8.12 -2.53 2.27
C GLN A 130 8.38 -3.10 3.65
N PHE A 131 8.70 -2.21 4.59
CA PHE A 131 8.92 -2.55 5.99
C PHE A 131 7.92 -1.81 6.86
N CYS A 132 7.29 -2.53 7.79
CA CYS A 132 6.51 -1.88 8.83
C CYS A 132 7.44 -1.09 9.77
N ILE A 133 7.08 0.16 10.04
CA ILE A 133 7.88 1.04 10.91
C ILE A 133 7.67 0.70 12.38
N GLY A 134 8.67 0.99 13.22
CA GLY A 134 8.51 0.98 14.68
C GLY A 134 8.04 -0.35 15.26
N GLY A 135 8.50 -1.48 14.73
CA GLY A 135 8.19 -2.81 15.27
C GLY A 135 6.76 -3.29 15.03
N LEU A 136 5.99 -2.56 14.23
CA LEU A 136 4.70 -3.00 13.74
C LEU A 136 4.87 -4.20 12.80
N LEU A 137 3.79 -4.96 12.65
CA LEU A 137 3.70 -6.12 11.76
C LEU A 137 2.61 -5.89 10.73
N TYR A 138 2.79 -6.44 9.55
CA TYR A 138 1.76 -6.37 8.52
C TYR A 138 0.56 -7.22 8.92
N ASN A 139 -0.61 -6.60 8.96
CA ASN A 139 -1.89 -7.23 9.20
C ASN A 139 -2.64 -7.38 7.88
N GLU A 140 -2.78 -8.63 7.42
CA GLU A 140 -3.48 -8.96 6.17
C GLU A 140 -4.97 -8.56 6.21
N GLU A 141 -5.62 -8.64 7.37
CA GLU A 141 -7.06 -8.33 7.51
C GLU A 141 -7.34 -6.84 7.31
N THR A 142 -6.44 -5.98 7.76
CA THR A 142 -6.56 -4.52 7.63
C THR A 142 -5.76 -3.96 6.46
N HIS A 143 -4.98 -4.79 5.77
CA HIS A 143 -3.99 -4.41 4.75
C HIS A 143 -3.08 -3.26 5.19
N ALA A 144 -2.60 -3.32 6.43
CA ALA A 144 -1.81 -2.24 7.04
C ALA A 144 -0.87 -2.75 8.14
N CYS A 145 0.13 -1.96 8.49
CA CYS A 145 0.96 -2.25 9.65
C CYS A 145 0.19 -1.98 10.95
N ASP A 146 0.16 -2.96 11.83
CA ASP A 146 -0.56 -2.94 13.09
C ASP A 146 0.30 -3.50 14.23
N TRP A 147 -0.18 -3.37 15.46
CA TRP A 147 0.49 -3.88 16.64
C TRP A 147 0.58 -5.41 16.61
N PRO A 148 1.68 -6.00 17.10
CA PRO A 148 1.85 -7.45 17.14
C PRO A 148 0.70 -8.22 17.81
N SER A 149 -0.02 -7.60 18.75
CA SER A 149 -1.20 -8.18 19.42
C SER A 149 -2.40 -8.38 18.50
N ASN A 150 -2.49 -7.61 17.42
CA ASN A 150 -3.60 -7.63 16.48
C ASN A 150 -3.33 -8.52 15.26
N VAL A 151 -2.07 -8.90 15.03
CA VAL A 151 -1.66 -9.70 13.88
C VAL A 151 -1.66 -11.18 14.24
N ARG A 152 -2.53 -11.94 13.58
CA ARG A 152 -2.64 -13.39 13.75
C ARG A 152 -1.62 -14.12 12.86
N GLY A 153 -1.18 -15.30 13.30
CA GLY A 153 -0.31 -16.17 12.49
C GLY A 153 1.17 -15.79 12.49
N CYS A 154 1.57 -14.70 13.14
CA CYS A 154 2.96 -14.29 13.24
C CYS A 154 3.66 -14.92 14.46
N GLN A 155 4.71 -15.70 14.19
CA GLN A 155 5.54 -16.30 15.22
C GLN A 155 6.67 -15.35 15.62
N LYS A 156 6.88 -15.19 16.92
CA LYS A 156 8.03 -14.46 17.46
C LYS A 156 9.32 -15.18 17.09
N HIS A 157 10.36 -14.42 16.79
CA HIS A 157 11.64 -15.01 16.45
C HIS A 157 12.33 -15.57 17.70
N PRO A 158 12.94 -16.77 17.67
CA PRO A 158 13.62 -17.35 18.83
C PRO A 158 14.65 -16.43 19.50
N LEU A 159 15.34 -15.60 18.71
CA LEU A 159 16.29 -14.58 19.21
C LEU A 159 15.68 -13.55 20.17
N CYS A 160 14.37 -13.27 20.04
CA CYS A 160 13.66 -12.23 20.79
C CYS A 160 12.59 -12.83 21.72
N THR A 161 12.66 -14.14 22.01
CA THR A 161 11.66 -14.80 22.85
C THR A 161 11.85 -14.46 24.33
N GLU A 162 13.10 -14.43 24.80
CA GLU A 162 13.40 -14.15 26.21
C GLU A 162 13.19 -12.67 26.57
N ASP A 163 13.65 -11.78 25.69
CA ASP A 163 13.52 -10.33 25.82
C ASP A 163 12.97 -9.76 24.50
N PRO A 164 11.65 -9.47 24.46
CA PRO A 164 10.98 -8.97 23.27
C PRO A 164 11.53 -7.63 22.74
N ASP A 165 12.22 -6.86 23.57
CA ASP A 165 12.68 -5.51 23.27
C ASP A 165 14.21 -5.34 23.44
N ALA A 166 14.96 -6.45 23.50
CA ALA A 166 16.42 -6.45 23.62
C ALA A 166 17.16 -6.05 22.34
N ASN A 167 18.33 -5.46 22.51
CA ASN A 167 19.35 -5.46 21.46
C ASN A 167 20.24 -6.71 21.59
N VAL A 168 20.34 -7.48 20.52
CA VAL A 168 21.05 -8.76 20.45
C VAL A 168 22.22 -8.64 19.45
N PRO A 169 23.42 -9.13 19.78
CA PRO A 169 24.57 -9.05 18.89
C PRO A 169 24.37 -9.85 17.59
N LEU A 170 24.91 -9.36 16.48
CA LEU A 170 24.89 -10.04 15.19
C LEU A 170 26.24 -10.71 14.91
N GLY A 171 26.42 -11.95 15.36
CA GLY A 171 27.63 -12.73 15.09
C GLY A 171 28.92 -11.96 15.44
N SER A 172 29.81 -11.81 14.45
CA SER A 172 31.06 -11.04 14.55
C SER A 172 30.95 -9.59 14.04
N SER A 173 29.75 -9.11 13.69
CA SER A 173 29.58 -7.75 13.18
C SER A 173 29.72 -6.74 14.31
N CYS A 174 30.71 -5.85 14.20
CA CYS A 174 30.94 -4.77 15.15
C CYS A 174 29.95 -3.61 15.00
N GLU A 175 29.47 -3.36 13.78
CA GLU A 175 28.67 -2.17 13.48
C GLU A 175 27.17 -2.44 13.43
N ARG A 176 26.76 -3.71 13.45
CA ARG A 176 25.37 -4.13 13.27
C ARG A 176 24.91 -5.03 14.39
N TYR A 177 23.62 -4.94 14.71
CA TYR A 177 22.98 -5.73 15.76
C TYR A 177 21.50 -5.94 15.43
N TRP A 178 20.86 -6.88 16.09
CA TRP A 178 19.41 -7.04 16.05
C TRP A 178 18.77 -6.20 17.14
N ALA A 179 17.86 -5.30 16.79
CA ALA A 179 16.95 -4.69 17.75
C ALA A 179 15.64 -5.47 17.74
N CYS A 180 15.34 -6.18 18.81
CA CYS A 180 14.05 -6.80 19.01
C CYS A 180 13.03 -5.72 19.34
N GLN A 181 11.84 -5.82 18.76
CA GLN A 181 10.70 -5.01 19.17
C GLN A 181 9.46 -5.90 19.18
N GLY A 182 8.85 -6.08 20.35
CA GLY A 182 7.70 -6.98 20.54
C GLY A 182 7.97 -8.45 20.16
N GLY A 183 9.23 -8.90 20.14
CA GLY A 183 9.60 -10.27 19.77
C GLY A 183 10.05 -10.46 18.32
N TYR A 184 10.24 -9.36 17.58
CA TYR A 184 10.63 -9.40 16.17
C TYR A 184 11.95 -8.64 15.93
N PRO A 185 13.00 -9.31 15.42
CA PRO A 185 14.31 -8.70 15.25
C PRO A 185 14.35 -7.80 14.00
N ARG A 186 14.88 -6.60 14.16
CA ARG A 186 15.19 -5.66 13.07
C ARG A 186 16.67 -5.44 12.99
N LEU A 187 17.24 -5.53 11.79
CA LEU A 187 18.66 -5.34 11.60
C LEU A 187 18.99 -3.86 11.69
N GLN A 188 19.70 -3.48 12.74
CA GLN A 188 20.13 -2.11 13.00
C GLN A 188 21.63 -1.97 12.79
N ARG A 189 22.04 -0.72 12.53
CA ARG A 189 23.43 -0.29 12.47
C ARG A 189 23.67 0.73 13.57
N CYS A 190 24.79 0.65 14.26
CA CYS A 190 25.20 1.67 15.20
C CYS A 190 25.40 3.01 14.49
N PRO A 191 25.05 4.14 15.14
CA PRO A 191 25.23 5.45 14.53
C PRO A 191 26.72 5.78 14.40
N ALA A 192 27.09 6.41 13.28
CA ALA A 192 28.46 6.83 12.98
C ALA A 192 29.48 5.68 13.09
N THR A 193 30.60 5.90 13.80
CA THR A 193 31.71 4.95 13.98
C THR A 193 31.62 4.17 15.29
N LEU A 194 30.44 4.12 15.93
CA LEU A 194 30.24 3.35 17.15
C LEU A 194 30.14 1.85 16.83
N VAL A 195 30.54 1.04 17.79
CA VAL A 195 30.48 -0.42 17.72
C VAL A 195 29.53 -0.97 18.77
N PHE A 196 28.83 -2.05 18.46
CA PHE A 196 27.88 -2.68 19.36
C PHE A 196 28.64 -3.49 20.42
N ASP A 197 28.55 -3.05 21.67
CA ASP A 197 29.11 -3.78 22.81
C ASP A 197 28.12 -4.84 23.29
N LYS A 198 28.58 -6.09 23.30
CA LYS A 198 27.75 -7.26 23.63
C LYS A 198 27.36 -7.29 25.10
N GLN A 199 28.17 -6.72 25.99
CA GLN A 199 27.91 -6.74 27.43
C GLN A 199 26.87 -5.69 27.83
N SER A 200 27.05 -4.45 27.41
CA SER A 200 26.11 -3.36 27.70
C SER A 200 24.89 -3.33 26.78
N ARG A 201 24.88 -4.13 25.70
CA ARG A 201 23.85 -4.17 24.65
C ARG A 201 23.58 -2.80 24.00
N ARG A 202 24.65 -2.00 23.83
CA ARG A 202 24.59 -0.60 23.37
C ARG A 202 25.73 -0.32 22.39
N CYS A 203 25.52 0.68 21.54
CA CYS A 203 26.56 1.22 20.68
C CYS A 203 27.49 2.14 21.49
N ILE A 204 28.77 1.80 21.55
CA ILE A 204 29.82 2.57 22.26
C ILE A 204 30.99 2.88 21.34
N ALA A 205 31.85 3.81 21.73
CA ALA A 205 33.03 4.15 20.93
C ALA A 205 34.06 3.01 21.00
N PRO A 206 34.67 2.61 19.87
CA PRO A 206 35.80 1.68 19.90
C PRO A 206 37.03 2.33 20.58
N PRO A 207 37.99 1.53 21.08
CA PRO A 207 38.04 0.06 21.05
C PRO A 207 37.20 -0.59 22.16
N THR A 208 36.69 -1.77 21.87
CA THR A 208 35.98 -2.65 22.82
C THR A 208 36.67 -4.01 22.85
N GLN A 209 36.27 -4.90 23.76
CA GLN A 209 36.89 -6.24 23.88
C GLN A 209 36.89 -7.02 22.55
N ASP A 210 35.86 -6.81 21.72
CA ASP A 210 35.65 -7.58 20.49
C ASP A 210 35.88 -6.78 19.20
N CYS A 211 36.04 -5.45 19.29
CA CYS A 211 36.06 -4.56 18.13
C CYS A 211 37.07 -3.43 18.31
N GLU A 212 38.02 -3.36 17.38
CA GLU A 212 39.08 -2.36 17.36
C GLU A 212 38.84 -1.37 16.21
N ALA A 213 39.20 -0.10 16.39
CA ALA A 213 39.06 0.89 15.33
C ALA A 213 40.03 0.53 14.18
N PRO A 214 39.64 0.69 12.90
CA PRO A 214 40.59 0.52 11.80
C PRO A 214 41.72 1.53 11.97
N THR A 215 42.93 1.04 12.22
CA THR A 215 44.13 1.87 12.33
C THR A 215 44.26 2.67 11.04
N THR A 216 44.10 3.98 11.14
CA THR A 216 44.48 4.86 10.03
C THR A 216 45.99 4.76 9.95
N THR A 217 46.50 3.92 9.06
CA THR A 217 47.93 3.89 8.73
C THR A 217 48.28 5.29 8.25
N GLU A 218 48.99 6.06 9.09
CA GLU A 218 49.66 7.27 8.63
C GLU A 218 50.50 6.89 7.41
N ALA A 219 50.18 7.50 6.27
CA ALA A 219 51.00 7.37 5.07
C ALA A 219 52.44 7.76 5.44
N PRO A 220 53.46 6.99 5.02
CA PRO A 220 54.84 7.37 5.31
C PRO A 220 55.10 8.75 4.72
N LEU A 221 55.60 9.66 5.54
CA LEU A 221 56.19 10.93 5.11
C LEU A 221 57.41 10.60 4.23
N GLY A 222 57.18 10.44 2.93
CA GLY A 222 58.23 10.37 1.92
C GLY A 222 58.80 11.77 1.69
N GLU A 223 60.09 11.92 1.99
CA GLU A 223 60.89 13.10 1.67
C GLU A 223 60.74 13.48 0.19
N GLY A 224 60.47 14.77 -0.04
CA GLY A 224 60.22 15.30 -1.37
C GLY A 224 61.48 15.48 -2.21
N THR A 225 61.32 15.38 -3.53
CA THR A 225 62.01 16.26 -4.47
C THR A 225 60.97 17.03 -5.27
N GLY A 226 61.14 18.36 -5.28
CA GLY A 226 60.06 19.31 -5.47
C GLY A 226 59.77 19.72 -6.90
N PHE A 227 58.67 20.46 -7.07
CA PHE A 227 58.50 21.48 -8.10
C PHE A 227 57.67 22.64 -7.56
N ARG A 228 58.05 23.81 -8.06
CA ARG A 228 57.86 25.19 -7.59
C ARG A 228 56.46 25.73 -7.88
N GLY A 229 55.95 26.66 -7.07
CA GLY A 229 54.84 27.54 -7.51
C GLY A 229 54.11 28.33 -6.43
N GLU A 230 54.57 29.56 -6.21
CA GLU A 230 53.84 30.78 -5.79
C GLU A 230 53.11 30.86 -4.42
N SER A 231 53.63 31.79 -3.61
CA SER A 231 53.10 32.26 -2.33
C SER A 231 52.15 33.46 -2.48
N ALA A 232 51.04 33.46 -1.73
CA ALA A 232 50.30 34.67 -1.36
C ALA A 232 49.82 34.58 0.12
N PRO A 233 49.69 35.70 0.86
CA PRO A 233 49.89 35.73 2.32
C PRO A 233 48.63 35.48 3.16
N ARG A 234 48.89 35.03 4.40
CA ARG A 234 47.95 34.66 5.46
C ARG A 234 47.45 35.89 6.25
N PRO A 235 46.14 36.06 6.52
CA PRO A 235 45.65 37.03 7.50
C PRO A 235 45.76 36.49 8.94
N GLN A 236 46.16 37.36 9.87
CA GLN A 236 46.30 37.07 11.30
C GLN A 236 44.95 36.95 12.05
N PRO A 237 44.88 36.22 13.17
CA PRO A 237 43.66 36.10 13.98
C PRO A 237 43.45 37.30 14.93
N ARG A 238 42.23 37.82 15.01
CA ARG A 238 41.79 38.83 16.01
C ARG A 238 41.40 38.20 17.36
N PRO A 239 41.46 38.95 18.47
CA PRO A 239 41.17 38.42 19.81
C PRO A 239 39.66 38.26 20.07
N ARG A 240 39.34 37.30 20.95
CA ARG A 240 37.97 36.94 21.40
C ARG A 240 37.39 38.02 22.32
N THR A 241 36.20 38.52 22.00
CA THR A 241 35.37 39.34 22.90
C THR A 241 34.26 38.52 23.55
N ARG A 242 34.02 38.81 24.84
CA ARG A 242 33.06 38.21 25.78
C ARG A 242 31.58 38.42 25.35
N PRO A 243 30.66 37.47 25.58
CA PRO A 243 29.23 37.71 25.34
C PRO A 243 28.54 38.46 26.50
N GLN A 244 27.67 39.41 26.15
CA GLN A 244 26.71 40.12 27.03
C GLN A 244 25.31 39.46 26.93
N PRO A 245 24.43 39.61 27.95
CA PRO A 245 23.17 38.89 28.03
C PRO A 245 22.04 39.51 27.19
N ARG A 246 21.06 38.65 26.85
CA ARG A 246 19.92 38.89 25.96
C ARG A 246 18.75 39.58 26.70
N PRO A 247 18.06 40.56 26.10
CA PRO A 247 16.73 40.98 26.57
C PRO A 247 15.59 40.25 25.82
N THR A 248 14.49 40.12 26.53
CA THR A 248 13.24 39.40 26.28
C THR A 248 12.43 39.87 25.06
N GLN A 249 11.77 38.91 24.41
CA GLN A 249 10.87 39.12 23.27
C GLN A 249 9.53 39.74 23.70
N SER A 250 9.09 40.75 22.96
CA SER A 250 7.70 41.20 22.92
C SER A 250 7.12 40.94 21.52
N ARG A 251 5.90 40.41 21.53
CA ARG A 251 5.01 39.99 20.44
C ARG A 251 4.62 41.19 19.54
N ILE A 252 4.48 40.99 18.22
CA ILE A 252 3.26 41.26 17.40
C ILE A 252 3.55 41.22 15.87
N GLN A 253 2.76 40.36 15.21
CA GLN A 253 2.20 40.32 13.84
C GLN A 253 2.99 40.81 12.61
N GLN A 254 3.11 39.91 11.62
CA GLN A 254 3.15 40.28 10.20
C GLN A 254 2.28 39.33 9.36
N GLN A 255 1.39 39.93 8.57
CA GLN A 255 0.75 39.38 7.37
C GLN A 255 1.33 40.14 6.13
N PRO A 256 1.13 39.67 4.89
CA PRO A 256 2.23 39.32 3.99
C PRO A 256 2.47 40.36 2.89
N GLN A 257 3.73 40.54 2.47
CA GLN A 257 4.08 41.32 1.28
C GLN A 257 4.29 40.41 0.05
N GLN A 258 3.57 40.77 -1.00
CA GLN A 258 3.58 40.20 -2.35
C GLN A 258 4.96 40.31 -3.01
N GLN A 259 5.39 39.25 -3.70
CA GLN A 259 6.51 39.29 -4.64
C GLN A 259 6.03 39.03 -6.07
N ARG A 260 6.43 39.93 -6.98
CA ARG A 260 6.20 39.90 -8.43
C ARG A 260 7.19 38.92 -9.09
N PRO A 261 6.81 38.19 -10.16
CA PRO A 261 7.54 37.01 -10.61
C PRO A 261 8.66 37.34 -11.60
N THR A 262 9.83 36.73 -11.39
CA THR A 262 10.88 36.58 -12.40
C THR A 262 10.54 35.42 -13.33
N LYS A 263 10.50 35.72 -14.64
CA LYS A 263 10.33 34.74 -15.74
C LYS A 263 11.48 33.73 -15.73
N ILE A 264 11.16 32.45 -15.54
CA ILE A 264 12.02 31.31 -15.85
C ILE A 264 11.37 30.58 -17.04
N ALA A 265 12.17 30.28 -18.07
CA ALA A 265 11.77 29.56 -19.27
C ALA A 265 11.28 28.13 -18.94
N PRO A 266 10.43 27.51 -19.77
CA PRO A 266 9.67 26.33 -19.38
C PRO A 266 10.58 25.11 -19.33
N GLN A 267 10.98 24.71 -18.13
CA GLN A 267 11.43 23.36 -17.87
C GLN A 267 10.19 22.50 -17.67
N SER A 268 10.19 21.37 -18.37
CA SER A 268 9.20 20.29 -18.34
C SER A 268 8.62 20.08 -16.95
N SER A 269 7.29 20.06 -16.90
CA SER A 269 6.48 19.76 -15.72
C SER A 269 7.02 18.56 -14.94
N PRO A 270 7.02 18.59 -13.59
CA PRO A 270 7.25 17.37 -12.83
C PRO A 270 6.12 16.40 -13.18
N GLU A 271 6.49 15.21 -13.66
CA GLU A 271 5.55 14.11 -13.81
C GLU A 271 4.78 13.97 -12.52
N ARG A 272 3.45 13.98 -12.64
CA ARG A 272 2.56 13.57 -11.56
C ARG A 272 3.02 12.18 -11.10
N PRO A 273 2.92 11.83 -9.80
CA PRO A 273 3.12 10.46 -9.35
C PRO A 273 2.36 9.55 -10.32
N PHE A 274 3.04 8.56 -10.88
CA PHE A 274 2.57 7.69 -11.95
C PHE A 274 1.15 7.21 -11.61
N VAL A 275 0.12 7.90 -12.13
CA VAL A 275 -1.28 7.52 -11.91
C VAL A 275 -1.44 6.24 -12.73
N PRO A 276 -2.02 5.17 -12.16
CA PRO A 276 -2.11 3.93 -12.88
C PRO A 276 -2.93 4.16 -14.14
N ALA A 277 -2.60 3.45 -15.22
CA ALA A 277 -3.44 3.47 -16.41
C ALA A 277 -4.88 3.21 -15.96
N GLY A 278 -5.80 4.05 -16.43
CA GLY A 278 -7.21 4.01 -16.02
C GLY A 278 -7.88 2.70 -16.39
N ALA A 279 -9.19 2.66 -16.24
CA ALA A 279 -9.98 1.47 -16.54
C ALA A 279 -9.78 0.96 -17.98
N ILE A 280 -9.86 -0.35 -18.12
CA ILE A 280 -9.63 -1.07 -19.37
C ILE A 280 -10.99 -1.34 -20.02
N PRO A 281 -11.20 -0.98 -21.30
CA PRO A 281 -12.44 -1.31 -21.99
C PRO A 281 -12.68 -2.81 -21.98
N VAL A 282 -13.90 -3.23 -21.63
CA VAL A 282 -14.25 -4.66 -21.67
C VAL A 282 -14.33 -5.09 -23.13
N ARG A 283 -13.45 -6.01 -23.53
CA ARG A 283 -13.52 -6.61 -24.86
C ARG A 283 -14.54 -7.73 -24.82
N PHE A 284 -15.65 -7.57 -25.54
CA PHE A 284 -16.72 -8.58 -25.67
C PHE A 284 -16.30 -9.92 -26.33
N ASN A 285 -15.00 -10.13 -26.62
CA ASN A 285 -14.49 -11.29 -27.35
C ASN A 285 -13.45 -12.13 -26.59
N ASP A 286 -13.18 -11.87 -25.32
CA ASP A 286 -12.35 -12.78 -24.54
C ASP A 286 -13.22 -13.95 -24.06
N PRO A 287 -12.94 -15.20 -24.47
CA PRO A 287 -13.70 -16.36 -24.01
C PRO A 287 -13.55 -16.47 -22.48
N GLU A 288 -14.67 -16.64 -21.78
CA GLU A 288 -14.69 -16.99 -20.35
C GLU A 288 -13.62 -18.08 -20.09
N PRO A 289 -12.71 -17.89 -19.13
CA PRO A 289 -11.96 -19.03 -18.64
C PRO A 289 -12.98 -19.96 -17.99
N GLN A 290 -13.25 -21.09 -18.64
CA GLN A 290 -13.95 -22.23 -18.04
C GLN A 290 -13.04 -22.84 -16.95
N GLY A 291 -12.89 -22.11 -15.85
CA GLY A 291 -12.22 -22.55 -14.64
C GLY A 291 -13.28 -23.07 -13.69
N GLY A 292 -13.64 -24.34 -13.83
CA GLY A 292 -14.43 -25.02 -12.82
C GLY A 292 -13.75 -24.88 -11.46
N PHE A 293 -14.49 -24.39 -10.48
CA PHE A 293 -14.11 -24.47 -9.08
C PHE A 293 -13.93 -25.96 -8.72
N ALA A 294 -12.69 -26.43 -8.69
CA ALA A 294 -12.36 -27.66 -8.00
C ALA A 294 -12.34 -27.34 -6.50
N PRO A 295 -13.15 -28.02 -5.66
CA PRO A 295 -13.05 -27.85 -4.22
C PRO A 295 -11.67 -28.33 -3.78
N GLN A 296 -10.91 -27.45 -3.14
CA GLN A 296 -9.67 -27.84 -2.46
C GLN A 296 -9.99 -28.93 -1.46
N GLN A 297 -9.53 -30.15 -1.74
CA GLN A 297 -9.56 -31.24 -0.77
C GLN A 297 -8.68 -30.83 0.40
N GLN A 298 -9.30 -30.79 1.58
CA GLN A 298 -8.60 -30.75 2.86
C GLN A 298 -7.72 -32.00 2.95
N GLY A 299 -6.41 -31.81 2.80
CA GLY A 299 -5.42 -32.84 3.10
C GLY A 299 -5.41 -33.11 4.60
N GLY A 300 -6.09 -34.20 5.00
CA GLY A 300 -6.05 -34.71 6.36
C GLY A 300 -4.65 -35.21 6.71
N PHE A 301 -4.07 -34.64 7.75
CA PHE A 301 -2.95 -35.22 8.48
C PHE A 301 -3.47 -36.12 9.58
N SER A 302 -3.00 -37.37 9.63
CA SER A 302 -2.81 -38.17 10.85
C SER A 302 -2.17 -39.52 10.51
N PRO A 303 -1.49 -40.17 11.48
CA PRO A 303 -0.61 -39.67 12.53
C PRO A 303 0.88 -39.93 12.26
#